data_AF-A0A7Y0JIZ7-F1
#
_entry.id   AF-A0A7Y0JIZ7-F1
#
_cell.length_a   1.000
_cell.length_b   1.000
_cell.length_c   1.000
_cell.angle_alpha   90.00
_cell.angle_beta   90.00
_cell.angle_gamma   90.00
#
_symmetry.space_group_name_H-M   'P 1'
#
loop_
_entity.id
_entity.type
_entity.pdbx_description
1 polymer ?
#
loop_
_entity_poly.entity_id
_entity_poly.type
_entity_poly.pdbx_seq_one_letter_code
_entity_poly.pdbx_strand_id
1 'polypeptide(L)'
;MAVAAISAAVASFAGLRGLAQVAGWPDRLAWLLPVTIDAYAMTSARVWLAGTLGNDRAGAFARANAIGAIATSVVGNAGYHLVAAGLVPICWPVVVLVGAIPAAVLGLTAHLHALTTVAATNQLPTATARNGPQASTRVRTRRVKRRTETDLLTAAREADARHREAHDGRPISRDGLRAALRIAGPKATELRRRLAAETSESTDRKEASPQP
;
A
#
# COMPACT_ATOMS: atom_id res chain seq x y z
N MET A 1 28.26 -4.26 3.02
CA MET A 1 27.00 -3.94 2.30
C MET A 1 27.21 -3.65 0.82
N ALA A 2 28.02 -2.66 0.43
CA ALA A 2 28.23 -2.31 -0.99
C ALA A 2 28.76 -3.48 -1.85
N VAL A 3 29.75 -4.22 -1.34
CA VAL A 3 30.31 -5.41 -2.04
C VAL A 3 29.23 -6.46 -2.29
N ALA A 4 28.41 -6.80 -1.29
CA ALA A 4 27.33 -7.77 -1.45
C ALA A 4 26.27 -7.30 -2.46
N ALA A 5 25.93 -6.01 -2.47
CA ALA A 5 24.99 -5.43 -3.42
C ALA A 5 25.53 -5.47 -4.86
N ILE A 6 26.81 -5.12 -5.05
CA ILE A 6 27.48 -5.17 -6.36
C ILE A 6 27.58 -6.63 -6.84
N SER A 7 27.98 -7.56 -5.97
CA SER A 7 28.04 -8.99 -6.32
C SER A 7 26.68 -9.53 -6.73
N ALA A 8 25.61 -9.17 -6.01
CA ALA A 8 24.25 -9.57 -6.35
C ALA A 8 23.80 -8.98 -7.70
N ALA A 9 24.12 -7.71 -7.96
CA ALA A 9 23.81 -7.05 -9.23
C ALA A 9 24.54 -7.72 -10.41
N VAL A 10 25.84 -8.00 -10.27
CA VAL A 10 26.64 -8.67 -11.31
C VAL A 10 26.14 -10.09 -11.58
N ALA A 11 25.81 -10.85 -10.52
CA ALA A 11 25.26 -12.19 -10.65
C ALA A 11 23.88 -12.20 -11.35
N SER A 12 23.01 -11.25 -11.02
CA SER A 12 21.71 -11.08 -11.67
C SER A 12 21.83 -10.64 -13.13
N PHE A 13 22.78 -9.74 -13.42
CA PHE A 13 23.05 -9.23 -14.76
C PHE A 13 23.39 -10.36 -15.73
N ALA A 14 24.25 -11.29 -15.32
CA ALA A 14 24.69 -12.39 -16.17
C ALA A 14 23.52 -13.29 -16.58
N GLY A 15 22.65 -13.69 -15.65
CA GLY A 15 21.53 -14.57 -16.00
C GLY A 15 20.38 -13.86 -16.71
N LEU A 16 20.09 -12.59 -16.42
CA LEU A 16 19.13 -11.81 -17.21
C LEU A 16 19.61 -11.56 -18.64
N ARG A 17 20.89 -11.24 -18.84
CA ARG A 17 21.48 -11.16 -20.20
C ARG A 17 21.36 -12.50 -20.91
N GLY A 18 21.70 -13.59 -20.23
CA GLY A 18 21.55 -14.95 -20.77
C GLY A 18 20.10 -15.25 -21.15
N LEU A 19 19.13 -14.84 -20.33
CA LEU A 19 17.70 -14.98 -20.61
C LEU A 19 17.28 -14.24 -21.89
N ALA A 20 17.79 -13.01 -22.11
CA ALA A 20 17.51 -12.26 -23.33
C ALA A 20 18.07 -12.97 -24.57
N GLN A 21 19.28 -13.54 -24.48
CA GLN A 21 19.90 -14.29 -25.58
C GLN A 21 19.08 -15.53 -25.96
N VAL A 22 18.69 -16.34 -24.97
CA VAL A 22 17.84 -17.52 -25.22
C VAL A 22 16.43 -17.14 -25.68
N ALA A 23 15.96 -15.95 -25.34
CA ALA A 23 14.73 -15.37 -25.86
C ALA A 23 14.86 -14.77 -27.29
N GLY A 24 16.03 -14.91 -27.93
CA GLY A 24 16.25 -14.51 -29.33
C GLY A 24 16.70 -13.06 -29.52
N TRP A 25 17.11 -12.36 -28.46
CA TRP A 25 17.68 -11.02 -28.60
C TRP A 25 19.11 -11.11 -29.15
N PRO A 26 19.53 -10.20 -30.03
CA PRO A 26 20.91 -10.18 -30.51
C PRO A 26 21.86 -9.84 -29.35
N ASP A 27 23.04 -10.45 -29.34
CA ASP A 27 24.04 -10.33 -28.26
C ASP A 27 24.40 -8.88 -27.91
N ARG A 28 24.39 -7.99 -28.92
CA ARG A 28 24.66 -6.55 -28.77
C ARG A 28 23.58 -5.80 -27.99
N LEU A 29 22.36 -6.34 -27.90
CA LEU A 29 21.21 -5.73 -27.22
C LEU A 29 20.78 -6.50 -25.97
N ALA A 30 21.20 -7.75 -25.80
CA ALA A 30 20.82 -8.59 -24.65
C ALA A 30 21.11 -7.96 -23.28
N TRP A 31 22.12 -7.07 -23.20
CA TRP A 31 22.46 -6.33 -21.97
C TRP A 31 21.42 -5.25 -21.60
N LEU A 32 20.56 -4.83 -22.52
CA LEU A 32 19.51 -3.84 -22.23
C LEU A 32 18.45 -4.40 -21.29
N LEU A 33 18.22 -5.71 -21.29
CA LEU A 33 17.24 -6.34 -20.42
C LEU A 33 17.56 -6.12 -18.93
N PRO A 34 18.73 -6.53 -18.40
CA PRO A 34 19.06 -6.25 -17.01
C PRO A 34 19.11 -4.75 -16.71
N VAL A 35 19.66 -3.94 -17.63
CA VAL A 35 19.76 -2.48 -17.40
C VAL A 35 18.40 -1.80 -17.27
N THR A 36 17.41 -2.18 -18.09
CA THR A 36 16.06 -1.60 -18.00
C THR A 36 15.36 -1.97 -16.69
N ILE A 37 15.51 -3.22 -16.24
CA ILE A 37 14.97 -3.69 -14.96
C ILE A 37 15.64 -2.95 -13.79
N ASP A 38 16.97 -2.84 -13.78
CA ASP A 38 17.73 -2.20 -12.71
C ASP A 38 17.47 -0.69 -12.64
N ALA A 39 17.45 0.00 -13.78
CA ALA A 39 17.10 1.41 -13.85
C ALA A 39 15.69 1.63 -13.30
N TYR A 40 14.73 0.79 -13.67
CA TYR A 40 13.38 0.87 -13.17
C TYR A 40 13.28 0.61 -11.65
N ALA A 41 13.97 -0.42 -11.16
CA ALA A 41 14.04 -0.73 -9.74
C ALA A 41 14.61 0.46 -8.94
N MET A 42 15.70 1.06 -9.41
CA MET A 42 16.31 2.22 -8.77
C MET A 42 15.39 3.44 -8.79
N THR A 43 14.71 3.73 -9.90
CA THR A 43 13.75 4.85 -9.96
C THR A 43 12.58 4.66 -9.00
N SER A 44 12.00 3.46 -8.96
CA SER A 44 10.90 3.13 -8.04
C SER A 44 11.34 3.19 -6.58
N ALA A 45 12.53 2.65 -6.26
CA ALA A 45 13.10 2.69 -4.93
C ALA A 45 13.42 4.12 -4.49
N ARG A 46 13.99 4.96 -5.37
CA ARG A 46 14.24 6.38 -5.08
C ARG A 46 12.94 7.12 -4.80
N VAL A 47 11.89 6.94 -5.60
CA VAL A 47 10.59 7.59 -5.39
C VAL A 47 9.96 7.11 -4.08
N TRP A 48 10.08 5.82 -3.75
CA TRP A 48 9.58 5.27 -2.50
C TRP A 48 10.32 5.81 -1.27
N LEU A 49 11.67 5.84 -1.32
CA LEU A 49 12.53 6.27 -0.20
C LEU A 49 12.58 7.78 -0.03
N ALA A 50 12.39 8.57 -1.09
CA ALA A 50 12.40 10.02 -1.01
C ALA A 50 11.26 10.57 -0.13
N GLY A 51 10.19 9.79 0.11
CA GLY A 51 9.13 10.16 1.07
C GLY A 51 8.43 11.50 0.79
N THR A 52 8.65 12.10 -0.38
CA THR A 52 8.45 13.54 -0.63
C THR A 52 7.02 13.93 -0.99
N LEU A 53 6.14 12.96 -1.22
CA LEU A 53 4.77 13.24 -1.62
C LEU A 53 3.86 12.69 -0.53
N GLY A 54 3.16 13.54 0.19
CA GLY A 54 2.13 13.17 1.18
C GLY A 54 0.91 12.48 0.56
N ASN A 55 1.10 11.73 -0.53
CA ASN A 55 0.12 11.01 -1.32
C ASN A 55 0.34 9.50 -1.16
N ASP A 56 -0.46 8.87 -0.29
CA ASP A 56 -0.37 7.44 0.06
C ASP A 56 -0.40 6.51 -1.16
N ARG A 57 -1.06 6.91 -2.26
CA ARG A 57 -1.17 6.12 -3.49
C ARG A 57 0.15 6.03 -4.27
N ALA A 58 0.87 7.15 -4.41
CA ALA A 58 2.14 7.17 -5.12
C ALA A 58 3.21 6.35 -4.37
N GLY A 59 3.23 6.46 -3.03
CA GLY A 59 4.12 5.66 -2.19
C GLY A 59 3.82 4.16 -2.24
N ALA A 60 2.53 3.77 -2.19
CA ALA A 60 2.13 2.37 -2.31
C ALA A 60 2.46 1.78 -3.70
N PHE A 61 2.23 2.55 -4.77
CA PHE A 61 2.57 2.14 -6.12
C PHE A 61 4.09 2.02 -6.32
N ALA A 62 4.88 2.98 -5.83
CA ALA A 62 6.34 2.91 -5.90
C ALA A 62 6.89 1.69 -5.14
N ARG A 63 6.34 1.38 -3.96
CA ARG A 63 6.70 0.18 -3.20
C ARG A 63 6.35 -1.11 -3.94
N ALA A 64 5.13 -1.21 -4.49
CA ALA A 64 4.71 -2.37 -5.27
C ALA A 64 5.62 -2.60 -6.48
N ASN A 65 6.02 -1.52 -7.15
CA ASN A 65 6.94 -1.59 -8.30
C ASN A 65 8.37 -1.94 -7.92
N ALA A 66 8.88 -1.44 -6.79
CA ALA A 66 10.19 -1.84 -6.29
C ALA A 66 10.23 -3.35 -5.97
N ILE A 67 9.19 -3.87 -5.29
CA ILE A 67 9.05 -5.30 -5.01
C ILE A 67 8.89 -6.09 -6.31
N GLY A 68 8.06 -5.60 -7.24
CA GLY A 68 7.86 -6.21 -8.55
C GLY A 68 9.17 -6.35 -9.32
N ALA A 69 9.98 -5.30 -9.40
CA ALA A 69 11.26 -5.34 -10.10
C ALA A 69 12.25 -6.35 -9.47
N ILE A 70 12.31 -6.43 -8.13
CA ILE A 70 13.12 -7.43 -7.42
C ILE A 70 12.62 -8.84 -7.75
N ALA A 71 11.31 -9.07 -7.69
CA ALA A 71 10.72 -10.36 -8.02
C ALA A 71 10.99 -10.76 -9.48
N THR A 72 10.84 -9.81 -10.42
CA THR A 72 11.15 -10.02 -11.84
C THR A 72 12.61 -10.40 -12.04
N SER A 73 13.54 -9.74 -11.34
CA SER A 73 14.97 -10.08 -11.38
C SER A 73 15.23 -11.51 -10.89
N VAL A 74 14.68 -11.89 -9.73
CA VAL A 74 14.84 -13.24 -9.16
C VAL A 74 14.26 -14.31 -10.08
N VAL A 75 13.03 -14.10 -10.57
CA VAL A 75 12.34 -15.02 -11.48
C VAL A 75 13.08 -15.14 -12.81
N GLY A 76 13.57 -14.03 -13.37
CA GLY A 76 14.35 -14.04 -14.61
C GLY A 76 15.65 -14.82 -14.46
N ASN A 77 16.37 -14.63 -13.35
CA ASN A 77 17.61 -15.34 -13.08
C ASN A 77 17.36 -16.85 -12.88
N ALA A 78 16.33 -17.22 -12.12
CA ALA A 78 15.93 -18.62 -11.94
C ALA A 78 15.49 -19.25 -13.26
N GLY A 79 14.71 -18.53 -14.07
CA GLY A 79 14.26 -18.95 -15.39
C GLY A 79 15.43 -19.24 -16.34
N TYR A 80 16.44 -18.37 -16.36
CA TYR A 80 17.66 -18.62 -17.13
C TYR A 80 18.36 -19.91 -16.69
N HIS A 81 18.56 -20.11 -15.38
CA HIS A 81 19.21 -21.32 -14.88
C HIS A 81 18.41 -22.60 -15.18
N LEU A 82 17.07 -22.54 -15.14
CA LEU A 82 16.22 -23.67 -15.51
C LEU A 82 16.36 -24.03 -16.99
N VAL A 83 16.42 -23.04 -17.87
CA VAL A 83 16.66 -23.24 -19.31
C VAL A 83 18.06 -23.78 -19.55
N ALA A 84 19.07 -23.17 -18.95
CA ALA A 84 20.48 -23.57 -19.10
C ALA A 84 20.74 -24.99 -18.58
N ALA A 85 20.01 -25.42 -17.54
CA ALA A 85 20.05 -26.79 -17.02
C ALA A 85 19.24 -27.79 -17.86
N GLY A 86 18.55 -27.34 -18.91
CA GLY A 86 17.70 -28.19 -19.75
C GLY A 86 16.41 -28.66 -19.08
N LEU A 87 16.04 -28.06 -17.95
CA LEU A 87 14.84 -28.42 -17.18
C LEU A 87 13.56 -27.79 -17.75
N VAL A 88 13.69 -26.69 -18.48
CA VAL A 88 12.56 -25.97 -19.12
C VAL A 88 12.93 -25.61 -20.56
N PRO A 89 12.12 -25.97 -21.56
CA PRO A 89 12.34 -25.56 -22.94
C PRO A 89 12.00 -24.07 -23.14
N ILE A 90 12.72 -23.40 -24.03
CA ILE A 90 12.32 -22.07 -24.51
C ILE A 90 11.08 -22.22 -25.38
N CYS A 91 9.97 -21.63 -24.93
CA CYS A 91 8.71 -21.60 -25.65
C CYS A 91 8.29 -20.16 -25.96
N TRP A 92 7.38 -20.00 -26.92
CA TRP A 92 6.90 -18.68 -27.36
C TRP A 92 6.44 -17.74 -26.22
N PRO A 93 5.83 -18.20 -25.10
CA PRO A 93 5.46 -17.31 -23.99
C PRO A 93 6.68 -16.67 -23.33
N VAL A 94 7.79 -17.40 -23.18
CA VAL A 94 9.02 -16.85 -22.59
C VAL A 94 9.55 -15.72 -23.46
N VAL A 95 9.59 -15.93 -24.79
CA VAL A 95 10.03 -14.92 -25.76
C VAL A 95 9.15 -13.67 -25.69
N VAL A 96 7.83 -13.83 -25.69
CA VAL A 96 6.87 -12.72 -25.61
C VAL A 96 7.00 -11.97 -24.29
N LEU A 97 7.07 -12.68 -23.16
CA LEU A 97 7.20 -12.07 -21.83
C LEU A 97 8.50 -11.28 -21.71
N VAL A 98 9.64 -11.87 -22.13
CA VAL A 98 10.94 -11.20 -22.09
C VAL A 98 10.97 -9.99 -23.03
N GLY A 99 10.40 -10.13 -24.23
CA GLY A 99 10.27 -9.04 -25.21
C GLY A 99 9.38 -7.89 -24.75
N ALA A 100 8.38 -8.16 -23.91
CA ALA A 100 7.46 -7.15 -23.40
C ALA A 100 8.04 -6.30 -22.25
N ILE A 101 9.16 -6.72 -21.64
CA ILE A 101 9.74 -6.04 -20.46
C ILE A 101 10.05 -4.57 -20.71
N PRO A 102 10.74 -4.16 -21.80
CA PRO A 102 11.01 -2.74 -22.06
C PRO A 102 9.73 -1.90 -22.20
N ALA A 103 8.72 -2.42 -22.91
CA ALA A 103 7.46 -1.73 -23.10
C ALA A 103 6.69 -1.58 -21.77
N ALA A 104 6.67 -2.63 -20.94
CA ALA A 104 6.06 -2.60 -19.62
C ALA A 104 6.76 -1.60 -18.70
N VAL A 105 8.10 -1.58 -18.67
CA VAL A 105 8.90 -0.62 -17.90
C VAL A 105 8.60 0.83 -18.32
N LEU A 106 8.47 1.09 -19.63
CA LEU A 106 8.08 2.42 -20.13
C LEU A 106 6.67 2.83 -19.65
N GLY A 107 5.68 1.93 -19.75
CA GLY A 107 4.33 2.22 -19.26
C GLY A 107 4.29 2.49 -17.76
N LEU A 108 5.02 1.69 -16.98
CA LEU A 108 5.06 1.84 -15.53
C LEU A 108 5.79 3.10 -15.08
N THR A 109 6.91 3.47 -15.73
CA THR A 109 7.62 4.73 -15.47
C THR A 109 6.75 5.94 -15.81
N ALA A 110 6.04 5.92 -16.94
CA ALA A 110 5.10 6.97 -17.30
C ALA A 110 3.96 7.11 -16.27
N HIS A 111 3.40 5.99 -15.80
CA HIS A 111 2.37 6.00 -14.76
C HIS A 111 2.89 6.53 -13.42
N LEU A 112 4.10 6.13 -13.02
CA LEU A 112 4.74 6.65 -11.82
C LEU A 112 5.00 8.16 -11.93
N HIS A 113 5.44 8.63 -13.09
CA HIS A 113 5.62 10.05 -13.36
C HIS A 113 4.29 10.83 -13.29
N ALA A 114 3.21 10.27 -13.86
CA ALA A 114 1.88 10.87 -13.76
C ALA A 114 1.39 10.97 -12.30
N LEU A 115 1.60 9.93 -11.48
CA LEU A 115 1.22 9.95 -10.07
C LEU A 115 2.02 10.96 -9.24
N THR A 116 3.29 11.14 -9.57
CA THR A 116 4.18 12.08 -8.85
C THR A 116 3.93 13.54 -9.25
N THR A 117 3.68 13.81 -10.53
CA THR A 117 3.33 15.15 -11.03
C THR A 117 1.98 15.63 -10.48
N VAL A 118 0.93 14.79 -10.53
CA VAL A 118 -0.39 15.11 -9.93
C VAL A 118 -0.26 15.41 -8.43
N ALA A 119 0.58 14.66 -7.72
CA ALA A 119 0.81 14.90 -6.30
C ALA A 119 1.52 16.24 -6.03
N ALA A 120 2.49 16.62 -6.87
CA ALA A 120 3.20 17.90 -6.75
C ALA A 120 2.27 19.09 -7.05
N THR A 121 1.42 19.00 -8.08
CA THR A 121 0.44 20.05 -8.41
C THR A 121 -0.54 20.31 -7.26
N ASN A 122 -0.99 19.26 -6.57
CA ASN A 122 -1.86 19.38 -5.40
C ASN A 122 -1.17 19.98 -4.15
N GLN A 123 0.16 20.11 -4.16
CA GLN A 123 0.93 20.65 -3.04
C GLN A 123 1.33 22.12 -3.21
N LEU A 124 1.11 22.75 -4.37
CA LEU A 124 1.39 24.19 -4.51
C LEU A 124 0.51 25.01 -3.55
N PRO A 125 1.08 25.76 -2.61
CA PRO A 125 0.33 26.65 -1.75
C PRO A 125 -0.20 27.83 -2.56
N THR A 126 -1.45 28.22 -2.29
CA THR A 126 -2.02 29.52 -2.62
C THR A 126 -1.20 30.62 -1.94
N ALA A 127 -0.07 30.99 -2.52
CA ALA A 127 0.85 32.01 -2.01
C ALA A 127 0.42 33.42 -2.45
N THR A 128 -0.83 33.80 -2.16
CA THR A 128 -1.29 35.21 -2.32
C THR A 128 -2.40 35.63 -1.36
N ALA A 129 -2.39 35.15 -0.11
CA ALA A 129 -3.28 35.69 0.92
C ALA A 129 -2.52 35.94 2.22
N ARG A 130 -1.64 36.95 2.20
CA ARG A 130 -1.13 37.58 3.41
C ARG A 130 -1.92 38.88 3.61
N ASN A 131 -2.63 38.94 4.75
CA ASN A 131 -3.30 40.08 5.39
C ASN A 131 -4.80 40.28 5.10
N GLY A 132 -5.62 39.72 5.99
CA GLY A 132 -6.99 40.15 6.27
C GLY A 132 -7.54 39.36 7.46
N PRO A 133 -7.95 40.01 8.57
CA PRO A 133 -8.58 39.32 9.69
C PRO A 133 -10.08 39.18 9.39
N GLN A 134 -10.49 38.05 8.80
CA GLN A 134 -11.92 37.73 8.72
C GLN A 134 -12.19 36.24 8.85
N ALA A 135 -13.09 35.97 9.80
CA ALA A 135 -13.72 34.71 10.07
C ALA A 135 -14.30 34.10 8.78
N SER A 136 -13.84 32.90 8.43
CA SER A 136 -14.46 32.09 7.39
C SER A 136 -14.33 30.62 7.77
N THR A 137 -15.50 30.00 7.84
CA THR A 137 -15.82 28.63 8.25
C THR A 137 -14.90 27.61 7.61
N ARG A 138 -13.90 27.16 8.38
CA ARG A 138 -12.95 26.14 7.92
C ARG A 138 -13.65 24.78 7.95
N VAL A 139 -14.17 24.36 6.80
CA VAL A 139 -14.51 22.95 6.54
C VAL A 139 -13.22 22.15 6.65
N ARG A 140 -13.00 21.63 7.86
CA ARG A 140 -11.86 20.82 8.25
C ARG A 140 -12.06 19.45 7.62
N THR A 141 -11.53 19.23 6.42
CA THR A 141 -11.44 17.89 5.84
C THR A 141 -10.51 17.06 6.72
N ARG A 142 -11.15 16.37 7.66
CA ARG A 142 -10.57 15.52 8.68
C ARG A 142 -9.86 14.37 7.96
N ARG A 143 -8.55 14.55 7.75
CA ARG A 143 -7.54 13.50 7.58
C ARG A 143 -7.99 12.28 8.36
N VAL A 144 -8.42 11.22 7.68
CA VAL A 144 -8.80 9.95 8.31
C VAL A 144 -7.50 9.33 8.83
N LYS A 145 -7.06 9.83 9.98
CA LYS A 145 -6.09 9.19 10.86
C LYS A 145 -6.60 7.77 11.02
N ARG A 146 -5.76 6.77 10.67
CA ARG A 146 -6.04 5.35 10.93
C ARG A 146 -6.49 5.26 12.39
N ARG A 147 -7.80 5.10 12.59
CA ARG A 147 -8.42 5.18 13.92
C ARG A 147 -7.86 4.00 14.70
N THR A 148 -7.10 4.27 15.77
CA THR A 148 -6.56 3.21 16.62
C THR A 148 -7.72 2.41 17.20
N GLU A 149 -7.46 1.17 17.61
CA GLU A 149 -8.49 0.30 18.17
C GLU A 149 -9.18 0.95 19.40
N THR A 150 -8.41 1.68 20.20
CA THR A 150 -8.90 2.49 21.32
C THR A 150 -9.86 3.60 20.87
N ASP A 151 -9.53 4.33 19.81
CA ASP A 151 -10.39 5.39 19.25
C ASP A 151 -11.70 4.83 18.67
N LEU A 152 -11.69 3.57 18.21
CA LEU A 152 -12.89 2.89 17.71
C LEU A 152 -13.78 2.41 18.84
N LEU A 153 -13.21 1.91 19.93
CA LEU A 153 -13.96 1.52 21.13
C LEU A 153 -14.63 2.72 21.79
N THR A 154 -13.92 3.84 21.96
CA THR A 154 -14.51 5.07 22.49
C THR A 154 -15.67 5.58 21.62
N ALA A 155 -15.50 5.52 20.29
CA ALA A 155 -16.56 5.90 19.35
C ALA A 155 -17.76 4.95 19.36
N ALA A 156 -17.51 3.66 19.57
CA ALA A 156 -18.55 2.65 19.69
C ALA A 156 -19.39 2.88 20.96
N ARG A 157 -18.75 3.21 22.09
CA ARG A 157 -19.44 3.58 23.34
C ARG A 157 -20.30 4.82 23.17
N GLU A 158 -19.77 5.86 22.52
CA GLU A 158 -20.51 7.10 22.25
C GLU A 158 -21.70 6.88 21.30
N ALA A 159 -21.56 5.97 20.32
CA ALA A 159 -22.65 5.60 19.43
C ALA A 159 -23.72 4.77 20.15
N ASP A 160 -23.32 3.84 21.03
CA ASP A 160 -24.24 3.04 21.84
C ASP A 160 -25.01 3.90 22.85
N ALA A 161 -24.34 4.82 23.56
CA ALA A 161 -24.98 5.75 24.49
C ALA A 161 -26.05 6.60 23.82
N ARG A 162 -25.72 7.23 22.68
CA ARG A 162 -26.69 8.02 21.90
C ARG A 162 -27.85 7.17 21.37
N HIS A 163 -27.58 5.91 21.02
CA HIS A 163 -28.66 5.02 20.56
C HIS A 163 -29.61 4.66 21.69
N ARG A 164 -29.07 4.36 22.88
CA ARG A 164 -29.86 4.10 24.10
C ARG A 164 -30.70 5.31 24.51
N GLU A 165 -30.16 6.52 24.43
CA GLU A 165 -30.90 7.76 24.68
C GLU A 165 -32.09 7.93 23.72
N ALA A 166 -31.94 7.52 22.46
CA ALA A 166 -32.98 7.69 21.45
C ALA A 166 -33.97 6.51 21.34
N HIS A 167 -33.66 5.34 21.92
CA HIS A 167 -34.43 4.09 21.74
C HIS A 167 -34.70 3.40 23.08
N ASP A 168 -35.11 4.16 24.10
CA ASP A 168 -35.57 3.66 25.41
C ASP A 168 -34.59 2.70 26.08
N GLY A 169 -33.30 3.03 26.05
CA GLY A 169 -32.25 2.25 26.71
C GLY A 169 -31.79 1.00 25.96
N ARG A 170 -32.33 0.71 24.77
CA ARG A 170 -31.96 -0.49 23.99
C ARG A 170 -30.54 -0.38 23.42
N PRO A 171 -29.73 -1.45 23.50
CA PRO A 171 -28.37 -1.44 22.98
C PRO A 171 -28.34 -1.37 21.46
N ILE A 172 -27.32 -0.73 20.91
CA ILE A 172 -27.16 -0.54 19.47
C ILE A 172 -26.98 -1.89 18.74
N SER A 173 -27.70 -2.05 17.63
CA SER A 173 -27.59 -3.24 16.79
C SER A 173 -26.25 -3.27 16.04
N ARG A 174 -25.87 -4.47 15.55
CA ARG A 174 -24.66 -4.65 14.71
C ARG A 174 -24.70 -3.71 13.49
N ASP A 175 -25.86 -3.64 12.84
CA ASP A 175 -26.05 -2.86 11.63
C ASP A 175 -26.09 -1.35 11.95
N GLY A 176 -26.56 -0.97 13.14
CA GLY A 176 -26.44 0.38 13.69
C GLY A 176 -24.98 0.81 13.91
N LEU A 177 -24.15 -0.05 14.50
CA LEU A 177 -22.71 0.21 14.65
C LEU A 177 -21.99 0.29 13.30
N ARG A 178 -22.37 -0.58 12.35
CA ARG A 178 -21.84 -0.57 10.98
C ARG A 178 -22.12 0.78 10.31
N ALA A 179 -23.36 1.28 10.42
CA ALA A 179 -23.77 2.55 9.85
C ALA A 179 -23.09 3.74 10.56
N ALA A 180 -23.06 3.74 11.89
CA ALA A 180 -22.51 4.84 12.69
C ALA A 180 -20.99 5.01 12.55
N LEU A 181 -20.25 3.89 12.47
CA LEU A 181 -18.79 3.91 12.45
C LEU A 181 -18.19 3.68 11.06
N ARG A 182 -18.99 3.33 10.05
CA ARG A 182 -18.57 2.99 8.67
C ARG A 182 -17.47 1.90 8.66
N ILE A 183 -17.66 0.87 9.48
CA ILE A 183 -16.72 -0.25 9.66
C ILE A 183 -17.23 -1.53 9.00
N ALA A 184 -16.34 -2.48 8.70
CA ALA A 184 -16.71 -3.78 8.13
C ALA A 184 -17.47 -4.68 9.14
N GLY A 185 -18.33 -5.56 8.62
CA GLY A 185 -19.22 -6.44 9.41
C GLY A 185 -18.53 -7.22 10.53
N PRO A 186 -17.39 -7.91 10.30
CA PRO A 186 -16.68 -8.65 11.34
C PRO A 186 -16.23 -7.76 12.51
N LYS A 187 -15.79 -6.54 12.21
CA LYS A 187 -15.30 -5.59 13.22
C LYS A 187 -16.43 -4.98 14.05
N ALA A 188 -17.62 -4.81 13.46
CA ALA A 188 -18.81 -4.39 14.20
C ALA A 188 -19.31 -5.47 15.17
N THR A 189 -19.21 -6.75 14.78
CA THR A 189 -19.55 -7.89 15.65
C THR A 189 -18.63 -7.94 16.88
N GLU A 190 -17.32 -7.78 16.67
CA GLU A 190 -16.35 -7.78 17.78
C GLU A 190 -16.58 -6.61 18.76
N LEU A 191 -16.82 -5.40 18.24
CA LEU A 191 -17.11 -4.24 19.08
C LEU A 191 -18.40 -4.43 19.90
N ARG A 192 -19.45 -5.01 19.30
CA ARG A 192 -20.69 -5.32 20.03
C ARG A 192 -20.45 -6.34 21.13
N ARG A 193 -19.66 -7.38 20.88
CA ARG A 193 -19.34 -8.40 21.90
C ARG A 193 -18.61 -7.78 23.10
N ARG A 194 -17.66 -6.88 22.84
CA ARG A 194 -16.93 -6.16 23.91
C ARG A 194 -17.85 -5.24 24.72
N LEU A 195 -18.74 -4.50 24.07
CA LEU A 195 -19.72 -3.64 24.76
C LEU A 195 -20.71 -4.45 25.63
N ALA A 196 -21.11 -5.63 25.17
CA ALA A 196 -21.96 -6.53 25.94
C ALA A 196 -21.24 -7.05 27.19
N ALA A 197 -19.96 -7.46 27.05
CA ALA A 197 -19.14 -7.90 28.18
C ALA A 197 -18.94 -6.79 29.22
N GLU A 198 -18.63 -5.55 28.79
CA GLU A 198 -18.50 -4.38 29.68
C GLU A 198 -19.81 -4.05 30.42
N THR A 199 -20.96 -4.20 29.75
CA THR A 199 -22.26 -3.94 30.37
C THR A 199 -22.56 -4.98 31.45
N SER A 200 -22.32 -6.26 31.19
CA SER A 200 -22.48 -7.34 32.17
C SER A 200 -21.59 -7.15 33.40
N GLU A 201 -20.30 -6.82 33.21
CA GLU A 201 -19.38 -6.52 34.32
C GLU A 201 -19.81 -5.30 35.13
N SER A 202 -20.43 -4.29 34.49
CA SER A 202 -20.92 -3.10 35.18
C SER A 202 -22.17 -3.37 36.03
N THR A 203 -23.04 -4.27 35.59
CA THR A 203 -24.23 -4.69 36.33
C THR A 203 -23.84 -5.51 37.55
N ASP A 204 -22.96 -6.49 37.39
CA ASP A 204 -22.47 -7.34 38.49
C ASP A 204 -21.76 -6.50 39.57
N ARG A 205 -20.98 -5.48 39.17
CA ARG A 205 -20.32 -4.57 40.12
C ARG A 205 -21.31 -3.70 40.89
N LYS A 206 -22.43 -3.31 40.27
CA LYS A 206 -23.45 -2.47 40.91
C LYS A 206 -24.28 -3.27 41.91
N GLU A 207 -24.45 -4.57 41.68
CA GLU A 207 -25.10 -5.49 42.63
C GLU A 207 -24.17 -5.90 43.79
N ALA A 208 -22.86 -5.95 43.57
CA ALA A 208 -21.87 -6.29 44.60
C ALA A 208 -21.53 -5.16 45.59
N SER A 209 -22.15 -3.98 45.48
CA SER A 209 -21.94 -2.86 46.40
C SER A 209 -23.23 -2.58 47.19
N PRO A 210 -23.44 -3.21 48.36
CA PRO A 210 -24.52 -2.82 49.26
C PRO A 210 -24.25 -1.38 49.73
N GLN A 211 -25.24 -0.50 49.62
CA GLN A 211 -25.15 0.85 50.19
C GLN A 211 -24.99 0.78 51.72
N PRO A 212 -24.17 1.67 52.34
CA PRO A 212 -24.12 1.83 53.79
C PRO A 212 -25.38 2.51 54.34
#